data_AF-A0A1H8TP84-F1
#
_entry.id   AF-A0A1H8TP84-F1
#
_cell.length_a   1.000
_cell.length_b   1.000
_cell.length_c   1.000
_cell.angle_alpha   90.00
_cell.angle_beta   90.00
_cell.angle_gamma   90.00
#
_symmetry.space_group_name_H-M   'P 1'
#
loop_
_entity.id
_entity.type
_entity.pdbx_description
1 polymer ?
#
loop_
_entity_poly.entity_id
_entity_poly.type
_entity_poly.pdbx_seq_one_letter_code
_entity_poly.pdbx_strand_id
1 'polypeptide(L)'
;MKRSDRLIGMTQYVLENPMKLISLPYFSERYDAAKSSISEDLTIMNKMFKDEGIGYLESIAGAAGGIRYIPQYNESQSIAFIEHLAGRLEDPNRILPGGYLFMSDILGEPKTVSTIGRLFATAFAHLNIEAIVTVATKGIPIAYAVASFLNVPVVIVRRDPKITEGSTVSINYVSGSSRKIQTMVLTKRSLKQGSTVCIIDDFMKAGGTIDGMKSLLKEFDAHVAAIGVLAEAEDEEDERVVTDYTSLLQISNVDVKNTQIDVSRGNFFN
;
A
#
# COMPACT_ATOMS: atom_id res chain seq x y z
N MET A 1 28.14 -6.63 -25.20
CA MET A 1 26.68 -6.77 -25.40
C MET A 1 26.10 -5.50 -26.07
N LYS A 2 25.04 -5.59 -26.88
CA LYS A 2 24.42 -4.38 -27.48
C LYS A 2 23.72 -3.53 -26.41
N ARG A 3 23.66 -2.21 -26.62
CA ARG A 3 22.97 -1.27 -25.72
C ARG A 3 21.48 -1.61 -25.55
N SER A 4 20.81 -2.02 -26.65
CA SER A 4 19.41 -2.44 -26.65
C SER A 4 19.13 -3.56 -25.64
N ASP A 5 19.95 -4.61 -25.69
CA ASP A 5 19.78 -5.80 -24.86
C ASP A 5 20.04 -5.45 -23.39
N ARG A 6 21.00 -4.54 -23.15
CA ARG A 6 21.34 -4.03 -21.82
C ARG A 6 20.20 -3.23 -21.21
N LEU A 7 19.62 -2.32 -21.97
CA LEU A 7 18.49 -1.51 -21.51
C LEU A 7 17.29 -2.39 -21.14
N ILE A 8 16.97 -3.40 -21.95
CA ILE A 8 15.89 -4.34 -21.63
C ILE A 8 16.20 -5.09 -20.33
N GLY A 9 17.40 -5.67 -20.21
CA GLY A 9 17.79 -6.44 -19.03
C GLY A 9 17.84 -5.60 -17.75
N MET A 10 18.39 -4.38 -17.83
CA MET A 10 18.44 -3.46 -16.69
C MET A 10 17.03 -3.01 -16.30
N THR A 11 16.17 -2.72 -17.27
CA THR A 11 14.78 -2.27 -17.01
C THR A 11 14.02 -3.35 -16.24
N GLN A 12 14.07 -4.60 -16.71
CA GLN A 12 13.46 -5.73 -16.02
C GLN A 12 14.01 -5.86 -14.58
N TYR A 13 15.34 -5.88 -14.43
CA TYR A 13 15.97 -6.08 -13.13
C TYR A 13 15.55 -5.03 -12.11
N VAL A 14 15.52 -3.76 -12.53
CA VAL A 14 15.18 -2.64 -11.66
C VAL A 14 13.70 -2.65 -11.27
N LEU A 15 12.79 -2.96 -12.21
CA LEU A 15 11.36 -3.08 -11.92
C LEU A 15 11.02 -4.26 -11.00
N GLU A 16 11.77 -5.37 -11.09
CA GLU A 16 11.64 -6.53 -10.20
C GLU A 16 12.27 -6.30 -8.81
N ASN A 17 13.07 -5.25 -8.64
CA ASN A 17 13.77 -4.93 -7.39
C ASN A 17 13.53 -3.46 -6.97
N PRO A 18 12.26 -3.05 -6.76
CA PRO A 18 11.98 -1.68 -6.32
C PRO A 18 12.56 -1.43 -4.93
N MET A 19 12.83 -0.17 -4.62
CA MET A 19 13.39 0.30 -3.34
C MET A 19 14.76 -0.31 -2.94
N LYS A 20 15.35 -1.16 -3.77
CA LYS A 20 16.67 -1.76 -3.54
C LYS A 20 17.77 -0.87 -4.09
N LEU A 21 18.79 -0.60 -3.28
CA LEU A 21 20.01 0.05 -3.75
C LEU A 21 20.85 -0.94 -4.56
N ILE A 22 21.12 -0.60 -5.81
CA ILE A 22 21.89 -1.41 -6.76
C ILE A 22 23.14 -0.63 -7.16
N SER A 23 24.30 -1.21 -6.94
CA SER A 23 25.57 -0.56 -7.23
C SER A 23 25.84 -0.53 -8.75
N LEU A 24 26.50 0.52 -9.24
CA LEU A 24 26.92 0.59 -10.65
C LEU A 24 27.89 -0.56 -11.05
N PRO A 25 28.84 -0.99 -10.20
CA PRO A 25 29.68 -2.16 -10.48
C PRO A 25 28.87 -3.42 -10.78
N TYR A 26 27.76 -3.67 -10.07
CA TYR A 26 26.91 -4.84 -10.33
C TYR A 26 26.44 -4.90 -11.79
N PHE A 27 25.96 -3.78 -12.34
CA PHE A 27 25.54 -3.72 -13.75
C PHE A 27 26.73 -3.75 -14.72
N SER A 28 27.84 -3.11 -14.35
CA SER A 28 29.07 -3.09 -15.15
C SER A 28 29.62 -4.51 -15.36
N GLU A 29 29.68 -5.31 -14.30
CA GLU A 29 30.11 -6.71 -14.31
C GLU A 29 29.09 -7.61 -15.03
N ARG A 30 27.79 -7.48 -14.69
CA ARG A 30 26.73 -8.32 -15.25
C ARG A 30 26.63 -8.21 -16.78
N TYR A 31 26.90 -7.03 -17.33
CA TYR A 31 26.70 -6.73 -18.75
C TYR A 31 28.00 -6.51 -19.53
N ASP A 32 29.15 -6.70 -18.87
CA ASP A 32 30.48 -6.46 -19.43
C ASP A 32 30.55 -5.10 -20.15
N ALA A 33 30.28 -4.03 -19.40
CA ALA A 33 30.18 -2.67 -19.90
C ALA A 33 30.82 -1.67 -18.94
N ALA A 34 31.46 -0.62 -19.48
CA ALA A 34 32.06 0.44 -18.67
C ALA A 34 31.01 1.17 -17.81
N LYS A 35 31.41 1.63 -16.62
CA LYS A 35 30.53 2.39 -15.70
C LYS A 35 29.92 3.63 -16.36
N SER A 36 30.65 4.32 -17.23
CA SER A 36 30.12 5.46 -18.01
C SER A 36 28.95 5.05 -18.91
N SER A 37 29.07 3.92 -19.62
CA SER A 37 27.99 3.39 -20.45
C SER A 37 26.76 2.99 -19.64
N ILE A 38 26.97 2.38 -18.46
CA ILE A 38 25.88 2.08 -17.52
C ILE A 38 25.18 3.37 -17.06
N SER A 39 25.93 4.41 -16.71
CA SER A 39 25.37 5.70 -16.29
C SER A 39 24.54 6.39 -17.37
N GLU A 40 24.98 6.31 -18.63
CA GLU A 40 24.18 6.82 -19.76
C GLU A 40 22.88 6.04 -19.92
N ASP A 41 22.90 4.72 -19.78
CA ASP A 41 21.70 3.87 -19.86
C ASP A 41 20.73 4.15 -18.72
N LEU A 42 21.24 4.35 -17.51
CA LEU A 42 20.42 4.75 -16.35
C LEU A 42 19.78 6.12 -16.57
N THR A 43 20.49 7.05 -17.23
CA THR A 43 19.91 8.35 -17.60
C THR A 43 18.73 8.20 -18.57
N ILE A 44 18.89 7.37 -19.61
CA ILE A 44 17.80 7.07 -20.57
C ILE A 44 16.62 6.42 -19.85
N MET A 45 16.91 5.41 -19.02
CA MET A 45 15.89 4.69 -18.27
C MET A 45 15.11 5.60 -17.32
N ASN A 46 15.81 6.44 -16.55
CA ASN A 46 15.19 7.39 -15.63
C ASN A 46 14.28 8.38 -16.37
N LYS A 47 14.72 8.87 -17.54
CA LYS A 47 13.87 9.72 -18.39
C LYS A 47 12.60 8.98 -18.79
N MET A 48 12.73 7.76 -19.34
CA MET A 48 11.57 6.98 -19.76
C MET A 48 10.64 6.62 -18.59
N PHE A 49 11.17 6.31 -17.40
CA PHE A 49 10.35 5.97 -16.24
C PHE A 49 9.47 7.15 -15.80
N LYS A 50 10.03 8.37 -15.86
CA LYS A 50 9.31 9.61 -15.57
C LYS A 50 8.27 9.91 -16.65
N ASP A 51 8.66 9.82 -17.92
CA ASP A 51 7.79 10.11 -19.07
C ASP A 51 6.57 9.16 -19.10
N GLU A 52 6.78 7.87 -18.81
CA GLU A 52 5.72 6.85 -18.74
C GLU A 52 4.93 6.87 -17.42
N GLY A 53 5.35 7.69 -16.44
CA GLY A 53 4.66 7.81 -15.15
C GLY A 53 4.76 6.55 -14.26
N ILE A 54 5.79 5.71 -14.45
CA ILE A 54 5.98 4.46 -13.70
C ILE A 54 6.94 4.60 -12.52
N GLY A 55 7.62 5.73 -12.37
CA GLY A 55 8.55 6.00 -11.27
C GLY A 55 9.79 6.76 -11.70
N TYR A 56 10.84 6.66 -10.90
CA TYR A 56 12.13 7.27 -11.23
C TYR A 56 13.29 6.50 -10.63
N LEU A 57 14.49 6.74 -11.15
CA LEU A 57 15.74 6.27 -10.57
C LEU A 57 16.33 7.36 -9.70
N GLU A 58 16.46 7.08 -8.41
CA GLU A 58 17.21 7.88 -7.46
C GLU A 58 18.67 7.45 -7.48
N SER A 59 19.60 8.42 -7.51
CA SER A 59 21.03 8.17 -7.45
C SER A 59 21.58 8.53 -6.09
N ILE A 60 22.26 7.59 -5.44
CA ILE A 60 22.94 7.80 -4.16
C ILE A 60 24.45 7.87 -4.44
N ALA A 61 25.08 8.98 -4.09
CA ALA A 61 26.50 9.22 -4.32
C ALA A 61 27.39 8.46 -3.30
N GLY A 62 28.66 8.22 -3.65
CA GLY A 62 29.68 7.64 -2.77
C GLY A 62 30.14 6.23 -3.19
N ALA A 63 31.14 5.70 -2.48
CA ALA A 63 31.77 4.41 -2.80
C ALA A 63 30.82 3.20 -2.63
N ALA A 64 29.89 3.30 -1.67
CA ALA A 64 28.78 2.36 -1.49
C ALA A 64 27.48 2.84 -2.17
N GLY A 65 27.58 3.86 -3.02
CA GLY A 65 26.46 4.45 -3.74
C GLY A 65 25.96 3.56 -4.87
N GLY A 66 24.94 4.04 -5.57
CA GLY A 66 24.25 3.27 -6.59
C GLY A 66 22.99 3.97 -7.07
N ILE A 67 22.10 3.18 -7.66
CA ILE A 67 20.76 3.62 -8.04
C ILE A 67 19.70 2.79 -7.33
N ARG A 68 18.56 3.42 -7.10
CA ARG A 68 17.37 2.78 -6.54
C ARG A 68 16.16 3.21 -7.34
N TYR A 69 15.33 2.26 -7.74
CA TYR A 69 14.05 2.59 -8.37
C TYR A 69 13.02 2.90 -7.30
N ILE A 70 12.43 4.08 -7.43
CA ILE A 70 11.33 4.55 -6.60
C ILE A 70 10.05 4.44 -7.43
N PRO A 71 9.10 3.58 -7.05
CA PRO A 71 7.81 3.52 -7.72
C PRO A 71 7.06 4.83 -7.50
N GLN A 72 6.51 5.38 -8.57
CA GLN A 72 5.64 6.54 -8.54
C GLN A 72 4.52 6.29 -9.55
N TYR A 73 3.36 6.89 -9.29
CA TYR A 73 2.27 6.95 -10.25
C TYR A 73 1.98 8.40 -10.58
N ASN A 74 1.86 8.72 -11.88
CA ASN A 74 1.63 10.09 -12.31
C ASN A 74 0.29 10.61 -11.78
N GLU A 75 0.23 11.86 -11.36
CA GLU A 75 -0.96 12.49 -10.79
C GLU A 75 -2.18 12.41 -11.72
N SER A 76 -2.02 12.73 -13.01
CA SER A 76 -3.11 12.67 -13.99
C SER A 76 -3.65 11.25 -14.18
N GLN A 77 -2.77 10.24 -14.20
CA GLN A 77 -3.15 8.83 -14.26
C GLN A 77 -3.78 8.36 -12.95
N SER A 78 -3.35 8.92 -11.82
CA SER A 78 -3.89 8.64 -10.48
C SER A 78 -5.33 9.10 -10.36
N ILE A 79 -5.59 10.35 -10.77
CA ILE A 79 -6.92 10.96 -10.78
C ILE A 79 -7.84 10.16 -11.71
N ALA A 80 -7.44 9.91 -12.96
CA ALA A 80 -8.26 9.17 -13.92
C ALA A 80 -8.59 7.74 -13.43
N PHE A 81 -7.64 7.06 -12.78
CA PHE A 81 -7.87 5.73 -12.21
C PHE A 81 -8.86 5.77 -11.05
N ILE A 82 -8.72 6.71 -10.12
CA ILE A 82 -9.60 6.82 -8.95
C ILE A 82 -11.00 7.29 -9.34
N GLU A 83 -11.14 8.20 -10.30
CA GLU A 83 -12.46 8.59 -10.83
C GLU A 83 -13.17 7.40 -11.49
N HIS A 84 -12.44 6.60 -12.28
CA HIS A 84 -13.00 5.37 -12.85
C HIS A 84 -13.39 4.36 -11.76
N LEU A 85 -12.59 4.22 -10.70
CA LEU A 85 -12.89 3.32 -9.59
C LEU A 85 -14.09 3.82 -8.76
N ALA A 86 -14.19 5.14 -8.54
CA ALA A 86 -15.32 5.77 -7.88
C ALA A 86 -16.63 5.48 -8.62
N GLY A 87 -16.68 5.74 -9.94
CA GLY A 87 -17.87 5.45 -10.75
C GLY A 87 -18.27 3.97 -10.77
N ARG A 88 -17.32 3.04 -10.59
CA ARG A 88 -17.65 1.62 -10.39
C ARG A 88 -18.28 1.35 -9.04
N LEU A 89 -17.82 2.03 -7.99
CA LEU A 89 -18.30 1.86 -6.62
C LEU A 89 -19.64 2.56 -6.36
N GLU A 90 -19.99 3.55 -7.17
CA GLU A 90 -21.30 4.21 -7.18
C GLU A 90 -22.44 3.31 -7.68
N ASP A 91 -22.16 2.12 -8.20
CA ASP A 91 -23.21 1.16 -8.58
C ASP A 91 -24.08 0.80 -7.36
N PRO A 92 -25.38 1.13 -7.36
CA PRO A 92 -26.27 0.86 -6.22
C PRO A 92 -26.37 -0.62 -5.83
N ASN A 93 -26.09 -1.54 -6.77
CA ASN A 93 -26.08 -2.98 -6.49
C ASN A 93 -24.97 -3.39 -5.51
N ARG A 94 -24.01 -2.49 -5.23
CA ARG A 94 -22.94 -2.73 -4.27
C ARG A 94 -23.35 -2.38 -2.85
N ILE A 95 -24.47 -1.70 -2.62
CA ILE A 95 -24.90 -1.30 -1.28
C ILE A 95 -25.28 -2.54 -0.47
N LEU A 96 -24.67 -2.67 0.72
CA LEU A 96 -24.92 -3.73 1.68
C LEU A 96 -25.52 -3.16 2.98
N PRO A 97 -26.24 -3.98 3.77
CA PRO A 97 -26.81 -3.54 5.05
C PRO A 97 -25.75 -2.93 5.99
N GLY A 98 -26.09 -1.81 6.64
CA GLY A 98 -25.19 -1.12 7.58
C GLY A 98 -24.27 -0.06 6.97
N GLY A 99 -24.52 0.31 5.71
CA GLY A 99 -23.71 1.30 4.97
C GLY A 99 -22.40 0.73 4.45
N TYR A 100 -22.37 -0.57 4.15
CA TYR A 100 -21.20 -1.25 3.59
C TYR A 100 -21.30 -1.34 2.07
N LEU A 101 -20.15 -1.57 1.43
CA LEU A 101 -20.09 -1.85 0.00
C LEU A 101 -19.53 -3.23 -0.32
N PHE A 102 -20.08 -3.83 -1.37
CA PHE A 102 -19.51 -4.97 -2.03
C PHE A 102 -18.33 -4.55 -2.90
N MET A 103 -17.13 -4.83 -2.40
CA MET A 103 -15.85 -4.55 -3.08
C MET A 103 -15.07 -5.82 -3.43
N SER A 104 -15.62 -7.01 -3.18
CA SER A 104 -14.84 -8.26 -3.27
C SER A 104 -14.37 -8.56 -4.70
N ASP A 105 -15.14 -8.17 -5.71
CA ASP A 105 -14.78 -8.26 -7.12
C ASP A 105 -13.61 -7.32 -7.46
N ILE A 106 -13.70 -6.06 -7.03
CA ILE A 106 -12.64 -5.05 -7.21
C ILE A 106 -11.34 -5.49 -6.55
N LEU A 107 -11.42 -5.97 -5.31
CA LEU A 107 -10.28 -6.49 -4.55
C LEU A 107 -9.73 -7.82 -5.08
N GLY A 108 -10.49 -8.48 -5.97
CA GLY A 108 -10.07 -9.68 -6.68
C GLY A 108 -9.34 -9.41 -8.00
N GLU A 109 -9.34 -8.17 -8.49
CA GLU A 109 -8.73 -7.79 -9.78
C GLU A 109 -7.25 -7.43 -9.62
N PRO A 110 -6.29 -8.25 -10.13
CA PRO A 110 -4.88 -8.02 -9.89
C PRO A 110 -4.37 -6.68 -10.42
N LYS A 111 -4.88 -6.24 -11.58
CA LYS A 111 -4.49 -4.96 -12.17
C LYS A 111 -4.97 -3.78 -11.31
N THR A 112 -6.22 -3.81 -10.87
CA THR A 112 -6.81 -2.77 -10.01
C THR A 112 -6.09 -2.71 -8.68
N VAL A 113 -5.88 -3.85 -8.03
CA VAL A 113 -5.14 -3.96 -6.76
C VAL A 113 -3.69 -3.53 -6.91
N SER A 114 -3.03 -3.88 -8.01
CA SER A 114 -1.66 -3.41 -8.29
C SER A 114 -1.59 -1.90 -8.45
N THR A 115 -2.57 -1.26 -9.11
CA THR A 115 -2.60 0.20 -9.24
C THR A 115 -2.83 0.88 -7.89
N ILE A 116 -3.77 0.36 -7.07
CA ILE A 116 -3.99 0.81 -5.69
C ILE A 116 -2.68 0.69 -4.88
N GLY A 117 -1.99 -0.45 -4.99
CA GLY A 117 -0.71 -0.67 -4.33
C GLY A 117 0.34 0.36 -4.71
N ARG A 118 0.42 0.72 -6.00
CA ARG A 118 1.35 1.73 -6.51
C ARG A 118 1.01 3.14 -6.02
N LEU A 119 -0.27 3.48 -5.89
CA LEU A 119 -0.71 4.77 -5.32
C LEU A 119 -0.23 4.93 -3.88
N PHE A 120 -0.50 3.95 -3.02
CA PHE A 120 0.00 3.99 -1.64
C PHE A 120 1.52 3.96 -1.56
N ALA A 121 2.20 3.16 -2.39
CA ALA A 121 3.65 3.17 -2.44
C ALA A 121 4.19 4.57 -2.84
N THR A 122 3.50 5.27 -3.74
CA THR A 122 3.83 6.66 -4.11
C THR A 122 3.73 7.59 -2.90
N ALA A 123 2.66 7.49 -2.11
CA ALA A 123 2.51 8.30 -0.89
C ALA A 123 3.58 7.97 0.16
N PHE A 124 3.97 6.70 0.30
CA PHE A 124 4.71 6.25 1.48
C PHE A 124 6.18 5.88 1.24
N ALA A 125 6.68 5.94 0.00
CA ALA A 125 8.05 5.52 -0.34
C ALA A 125 9.15 6.23 0.46
N HIS A 126 8.88 7.45 0.96
CA HIS A 126 9.84 8.26 1.72
C HIS A 126 9.85 7.95 3.24
N LEU A 127 8.96 7.10 3.73
CA LEU A 127 8.74 6.87 5.16
C LEU A 127 9.57 5.74 5.78
N ASN A 128 10.49 5.12 5.02
CA ASN A 128 11.34 4.01 5.49
C ASN A 128 10.56 2.88 6.18
N ILE A 129 9.42 2.49 5.60
CA ILE A 129 8.59 1.39 6.08
C ILE A 129 9.39 0.09 6.02
N GLU A 130 9.30 -0.73 7.07
CA GLU A 130 9.94 -2.05 7.17
C GLU A 130 8.93 -3.20 7.06
N ALA A 131 7.63 -2.96 7.26
CA ALA A 131 6.58 -3.94 7.03
C ALA A 131 5.21 -3.29 6.74
N ILE A 132 4.41 -3.93 5.90
CA ILE A 132 2.98 -3.62 5.76
C ILE A 132 2.17 -4.49 6.70
N VAL A 133 1.28 -3.88 7.48
CA VAL A 133 0.40 -4.56 8.43
C VAL A 133 -1.04 -4.43 7.95
N THR A 134 -1.79 -5.52 7.95
CA THR A 134 -3.23 -5.51 7.64
C THR A 134 -3.96 -6.52 8.51
N VAL A 135 -5.29 -6.42 8.59
CA VAL A 135 -6.13 -7.43 9.24
C VAL A 135 -6.80 -8.32 8.20
N ALA A 136 -6.91 -9.61 8.52
CA ALA A 136 -7.61 -10.53 7.65
C ALA A 136 -9.10 -10.14 7.49
N THR A 137 -9.69 -10.24 6.29
CA THR A 137 -9.16 -10.85 5.05
C THR A 137 -9.07 -9.91 3.85
N LYS A 138 -9.97 -8.92 3.74
CA LYS A 138 -10.16 -8.15 2.51
C LYS A 138 -9.02 -7.16 2.19
N GLY A 139 -8.35 -6.63 3.21
CA GLY A 139 -7.17 -5.78 3.03
C GLY A 139 -5.91 -6.51 2.53
N ILE A 140 -5.86 -7.85 2.59
CA ILE A 140 -4.66 -8.65 2.27
C ILE A 140 -4.15 -8.40 0.84
N PRO A 141 -4.96 -8.45 -0.24
CA PRO A 141 -4.48 -8.22 -1.59
C PRO A 141 -3.83 -6.84 -1.76
N ILE A 142 -4.43 -5.81 -1.15
CA ILE A 142 -3.91 -4.43 -1.19
C ILE A 142 -2.58 -4.37 -0.44
N ALA A 143 -2.51 -4.96 0.76
CA ALA A 143 -1.29 -5.00 1.56
C ALA A 143 -0.11 -5.63 0.80
N TYR A 144 -0.34 -6.75 0.10
CA TYR A 144 0.68 -7.38 -0.75
C TYR A 144 1.07 -6.53 -1.95
N ALA A 145 0.12 -5.81 -2.56
CA ALA A 145 0.42 -4.91 -3.65
C ALA A 145 1.26 -3.71 -3.21
N VAL A 146 0.96 -3.09 -2.07
CA VAL A 146 1.80 -2.02 -1.50
C VAL A 146 3.19 -2.55 -1.16
N ALA A 147 3.24 -3.69 -0.47
CA ALA A 147 4.47 -4.32 -0.02
C ALA A 147 5.41 -4.71 -1.16
N SER A 148 4.88 -5.13 -2.32
CA SER A 148 5.70 -5.48 -3.48
C SER A 148 6.38 -4.27 -4.11
N PHE A 149 5.71 -3.11 -4.14
CA PHE A 149 6.32 -1.86 -4.60
C PHE A 149 7.29 -1.27 -3.58
N LEU A 150 7.00 -1.37 -2.28
CA LEU A 150 7.91 -0.90 -1.22
C LEU A 150 9.04 -1.89 -0.91
N ASN A 151 8.97 -3.11 -1.45
CA ASN A 151 9.91 -4.21 -1.23
C ASN A 151 10.10 -4.56 0.25
N VAL A 152 8.98 -4.76 0.96
CA VAL A 152 8.92 -5.08 2.39
C VAL A 152 8.00 -6.29 2.66
N PRO A 153 8.14 -7.00 3.78
CA PRO A 153 7.23 -8.08 4.16
C PRO A 153 5.81 -7.58 4.49
N VAL A 154 4.85 -8.50 4.41
CA VAL A 154 3.47 -8.31 4.89
C VAL A 154 3.27 -9.07 6.21
N VAL A 155 2.63 -8.41 7.16
CA VAL A 155 2.22 -8.93 8.45
C VAL A 155 0.70 -8.94 8.52
N ILE A 156 0.11 -10.12 8.70
CA ILE A 156 -1.35 -10.29 8.71
C ILE A 156 -1.82 -10.53 10.14
N VAL A 157 -2.54 -9.56 10.68
CA VAL A 157 -3.26 -9.66 11.94
C VAL A 157 -4.49 -10.54 11.74
N ARG A 158 -4.72 -11.46 12.67
CA ARG A 158 -5.85 -12.39 12.65
C ARG A 158 -6.91 -12.04 13.67
N ARG A 159 -8.10 -12.60 13.50
CA ARG A 159 -9.21 -12.46 14.45
C ARG A 159 -9.30 -13.63 15.44
N ASP A 160 -8.64 -14.72 15.13
CA ASP A 160 -8.60 -15.95 15.91
C ASP A 160 -7.14 -16.41 16.13
N PRO A 161 -6.79 -16.86 17.35
CA PRO A 161 -5.48 -17.43 17.62
C PRO A 161 -5.36 -18.81 16.97
N LYS A 162 -4.22 -19.10 16.33
CA LYS A 162 -3.87 -20.47 15.91
C LYS A 162 -2.78 -21.05 16.81
N ILE A 163 -3.10 -22.17 17.45
CA ILE A 163 -2.21 -22.90 18.37
C ILE A 163 -0.87 -23.25 17.70
N THR A 164 -0.86 -23.43 16.37
CA THR A 164 0.31 -23.82 15.57
C THR A 164 1.37 -22.72 15.40
N GLU A 165 1.14 -21.49 15.87
CA GLU A 165 2.02 -20.35 15.58
C GLU A 165 2.84 -19.84 16.77
N GLY A 166 2.74 -20.51 17.93
CA GLY A 166 3.55 -20.22 19.11
C GLY A 166 3.00 -19.07 19.96
N SER A 167 3.88 -18.30 20.61
CA SER A 167 3.49 -17.19 21.50
C SER A 167 2.83 -16.06 20.72
N THR A 168 1.66 -15.63 21.18
CA THR A 168 0.86 -14.57 20.57
C THR A 168 0.64 -13.40 21.51
N VAL A 169 0.44 -12.22 20.92
CA VAL A 169 -0.15 -11.05 21.56
C VAL A 169 -1.59 -10.95 21.05
N SER A 170 -2.51 -10.70 21.97
CA SER A 170 -3.92 -10.54 21.67
C SER A 170 -4.47 -9.29 22.32
N ILE A 171 -5.31 -8.56 21.59
CA ILE A 171 -6.04 -7.40 22.11
C ILE A 171 -7.52 -7.53 21.78
N ASN A 172 -8.36 -6.83 22.54
CA ASN A 172 -9.77 -6.67 22.22
C ASN A 172 -10.03 -5.26 21.69
N TYR A 173 -10.87 -5.14 20.67
CA TYR A 173 -11.24 -3.87 20.05
C TYR A 173 -12.73 -3.86 19.70
N VAL A 174 -13.30 -2.67 19.55
CA VAL A 174 -14.68 -2.52 19.06
C VAL A 174 -14.65 -2.39 17.54
N SER A 175 -15.21 -3.39 16.86
CA SER A 175 -15.32 -3.36 15.41
C SER A 175 -16.38 -2.35 14.99
N GLY A 176 -16.01 -1.37 14.15
CA GLY A 176 -16.94 -0.38 13.59
C GLY A 176 -18.09 -1.00 12.78
N SER A 177 -17.91 -2.23 12.30
CA SER A 177 -18.92 -2.94 11.52
C SER A 177 -19.90 -3.78 12.28
N SER A 178 -19.43 -4.47 13.31
CA SER A 178 -20.33 -5.28 14.14
C SER A 178 -20.83 -4.55 15.38
N ARG A 179 -20.21 -3.42 15.77
CA ARG A 179 -20.33 -2.78 17.10
C ARG A 179 -20.16 -3.78 18.25
N LYS A 180 -19.44 -4.88 17.99
CA LYS A 180 -19.12 -5.94 18.94
C LYS A 180 -17.64 -5.90 19.27
N ILE A 181 -17.33 -6.37 20.47
CA ILE A 181 -15.95 -6.64 20.87
C ILE A 181 -15.45 -7.81 20.02
N GLN A 182 -14.35 -7.58 19.30
CA GLN A 182 -13.61 -8.58 18.56
C GLN A 182 -12.19 -8.67 19.10
N THR A 183 -11.53 -9.79 18.85
CA THR A 183 -10.13 -9.99 19.24
C THR A 183 -9.26 -9.88 18.01
N MET A 184 -8.09 -9.24 18.15
CA MET A 184 -7.01 -9.31 17.17
C MET A 184 -5.83 -10.06 17.77
N VAL A 185 -5.16 -10.87 16.95
CA VAL A 185 -4.04 -11.71 17.36
C VAL A 185 -2.90 -11.58 16.36
N LEU A 186 -1.68 -11.43 16.90
CA LEU A 186 -0.44 -11.49 16.12
C LEU A 186 0.61 -12.31 16.88
N THR A 187 1.40 -13.10 16.15
CA THR A 187 2.44 -13.91 16.80
C THR A 187 3.68 -13.07 17.07
N LYS A 188 4.37 -13.29 18.19
CA LYS A 188 5.55 -12.49 18.58
C LYS A 188 6.69 -12.53 17.56
N ARG A 189 6.74 -13.57 16.72
CA ARG A 189 7.73 -13.74 15.64
C ARG A 189 7.31 -13.12 14.31
N SER A 190 6.07 -12.66 14.18
CA SER A 190 5.55 -12.10 12.92
C SER A 190 6.02 -10.69 12.64
N LEU A 191 6.45 -9.95 13.66
CA LEU A 191 6.93 -8.58 13.54
C LEU A 191 8.13 -8.38 14.46
N LYS A 192 9.18 -7.74 13.95
CA LYS A 192 10.35 -7.37 14.74
C LYS A 192 9.99 -6.22 15.67
N GLN A 193 10.48 -6.27 16.91
CA GLN A 193 10.29 -5.20 17.88
C GLN A 193 10.89 -3.89 17.37
N GLY A 194 10.18 -2.77 17.58
CA GLY A 194 10.65 -1.45 17.16
C GLY A 194 10.46 -1.13 15.68
N SER A 195 9.82 -2.02 14.90
CA SER A 195 9.74 -1.83 13.45
C SER A 195 8.87 -0.65 13.03
N THR A 196 9.30 0.04 11.97
CA THR A 196 8.48 1.06 11.30
C THR A 196 7.49 0.39 10.36
N VAL A 197 6.19 0.59 10.57
CA VAL A 197 5.14 -0.12 9.83
C VAL A 197 4.15 0.83 9.18
N CYS A 198 3.52 0.36 8.10
CA CYS A 198 2.37 1.01 7.49
C CYS A 198 1.16 0.08 7.59
N ILE A 199 0.05 0.62 8.10
CA ILE A 199 -1.22 -0.10 8.17
C ILE A 199 -1.96 0.06 6.84
N ILE A 200 -2.46 -1.02 6.27
CA ILE A 200 -3.30 -1.00 5.07
C ILE A 200 -4.63 -1.71 5.36
N ASP A 201 -5.76 -1.09 5.03
CA ASP A 201 -7.10 -1.67 5.17
C ASP A 201 -7.99 -1.38 3.96
N ASP A 202 -9.03 -2.19 3.73
CA ASP A 202 -9.92 -2.00 2.58
C ASP A 202 -10.99 -0.93 2.81
N PHE A 203 -11.55 -0.86 4.02
CA PHE A 203 -12.62 0.08 4.32
C PHE A 203 -12.59 0.57 5.76
N MET A 204 -12.58 1.88 5.92
CA MET A 204 -12.64 2.54 7.23
C MET A 204 -13.97 3.25 7.43
N LYS A 205 -14.72 2.81 8.44
CA LYS A 205 -15.87 3.57 8.99
C LYS A 205 -15.37 4.45 10.15
N ALA A 206 -15.77 4.14 11.39
CA ALA A 206 -15.29 4.84 12.59
C ALA A 206 -13.79 4.66 12.92
N GLY A 207 -13.07 3.74 12.27
CA GLY A 207 -11.63 3.52 12.51
C GLY A 207 -11.25 2.56 13.64
N GLY A 208 -12.22 1.96 14.36
CA GLY A 208 -11.94 1.05 15.49
C GLY A 208 -11.07 -0.17 15.16
N THR A 209 -11.11 -0.68 13.93
CA THR A 209 -10.21 -1.75 13.47
C THR A 209 -8.75 -1.27 13.42
N ILE A 210 -8.52 -0.07 12.90
CA ILE A 210 -7.19 0.52 12.78
C ILE A 210 -6.66 0.90 14.16
N ASP A 211 -7.51 1.46 15.02
CA ASP A 211 -7.15 1.74 16.43
C ASP A 211 -6.77 0.46 17.20
N GLY A 212 -7.51 -0.63 16.96
CA GLY A 212 -7.13 -1.97 17.40
C GLY A 212 -5.73 -2.34 16.89
N MET A 213 -5.48 -2.27 15.59
CA MET A 213 -4.15 -2.58 15.04
C MET A 213 -3.04 -1.71 15.66
N LYS A 214 -3.26 -0.40 15.87
CA LYS A 214 -2.32 0.49 16.56
C LYS A 214 -2.02 0.01 17.99
N SER A 215 -3.07 -0.35 18.75
CA SER A 215 -2.94 -0.89 20.10
C SER A 215 -2.16 -2.21 20.12
N LEU A 216 -2.41 -3.09 19.15
CA LEU A 216 -1.67 -4.35 19.02
C LEU A 216 -0.19 -4.11 18.68
N LEU A 217 0.09 -3.18 17.76
CA LEU A 217 1.44 -2.85 17.32
C LEU A 217 2.26 -2.17 18.42
N LYS A 218 1.60 -1.46 19.35
CA LYS A 218 2.24 -0.90 20.54
C LYS A 218 2.88 -1.98 21.42
N GLU A 219 2.30 -3.17 21.50
CA GLU A 219 2.87 -4.32 22.25
C GLU A 219 4.16 -4.88 21.61
N PHE A 220 4.48 -4.46 20.38
CA PHE A 220 5.73 -4.77 19.68
C PHE A 220 6.68 -3.57 19.64
N ASP A 221 6.38 -2.49 20.37
CA ASP A 221 7.06 -1.18 20.28
C ASP A 221 7.15 -0.67 18.82
N ALA A 222 6.24 -1.09 17.95
CA ALA A 222 6.28 -0.74 16.54
C ALA A 222 5.82 0.71 16.32
N HIS A 223 6.46 1.40 15.38
CA HIS A 223 6.11 2.76 14.99
C HIS A 223 5.21 2.74 13.75
N VAL A 224 3.96 3.18 13.91
CA VAL A 224 3.03 3.33 12.79
C VAL A 224 3.36 4.62 12.05
N ALA A 225 4.07 4.53 10.93
CA ALA A 225 4.49 5.68 10.13
C ALA A 225 3.43 6.15 9.13
N ALA A 226 2.51 5.27 8.73
CA ALA A 226 1.44 5.60 7.80
C ALA A 226 0.25 4.65 7.96
N ILE A 227 -0.92 5.14 7.56
CA ILE A 227 -2.17 4.38 7.49
C ILE A 227 -2.79 4.66 6.11
N GLY A 228 -3.02 3.62 5.31
CA GLY A 228 -3.67 3.72 4.00
C GLY A 228 -4.96 2.92 3.98
N VAL A 229 -6.06 3.55 3.58
CA VAL A 229 -7.37 2.90 3.43
C VAL A 229 -7.88 3.08 2.01
N LEU A 230 -8.34 2.00 1.36
CA LEU A 230 -8.87 2.14 0.00
C LEU A 230 -10.07 3.08 -0.02
N ALA A 231 -11.03 2.86 0.87
CA ALA A 231 -12.18 3.72 1.01
C ALA A 231 -12.47 4.06 2.47
N GLU A 232 -12.94 5.27 2.71
CA GLU A 232 -13.46 5.70 4.00
C GLU A 232 -14.94 6.07 3.89
N ALA A 233 -15.71 5.92 4.98
CA ALA A 233 -17.04 6.51 5.08
C ALA A 233 -16.93 8.00 5.41
N GLU A 234 -17.90 8.81 5.00
CA GLU A 234 -18.16 10.11 5.60
C GLU A 234 -18.89 9.86 6.92
N ASP A 235 -18.24 10.14 8.04
CA ASP A 235 -18.81 10.03 9.38
C ASP A 235 -18.80 11.42 10.05
N GLU A 236 -19.71 11.64 11.00
CA GLU A 236 -19.67 12.81 11.88
C GLU A 236 -18.36 12.81 12.69
N GLU A 237 -17.69 13.96 12.82
CA GLU A 237 -16.34 14.09 13.41
C GLU A 237 -16.22 13.44 14.81
N ASP A 238 -17.31 13.39 15.58
CA ASP A 238 -17.36 12.86 16.94
C ASP A 238 -17.24 11.32 17.04
N GLU A 239 -17.48 10.57 15.96
CA GLU A 239 -17.36 9.10 15.97
C GLU A 239 -15.97 8.60 15.49
N ARG A 240 -15.13 9.50 14.94
CA ARG A 240 -13.88 9.12 14.28
C ARG A 240 -12.72 9.03 15.26
N VAL A 241 -12.17 7.81 15.40
CA VAL A 241 -11.08 7.55 16.36
C VAL A 241 -9.68 7.68 15.74
N VAL A 242 -9.59 7.78 14.41
CA VAL A 242 -8.32 7.88 13.66
C VAL A 242 -8.38 9.08 12.72
N THR A 243 -7.42 10.01 12.86
CA THR A 243 -7.38 11.27 12.10
C THR A 243 -6.20 11.39 11.14
N ASP A 244 -5.11 10.67 11.40
CA ASP A 244 -3.90 10.67 10.57
C ASP A 244 -3.87 9.41 9.70
N TYR A 245 -4.46 9.50 8.50
CA TYR A 245 -4.55 8.42 7.52
C TYR A 245 -4.67 9.00 6.11
N THR A 246 -4.37 8.16 5.13
CA THR A 246 -4.53 8.43 3.70
C THR A 246 -5.63 7.56 3.11
N SER A 247 -6.65 8.16 2.52
CA SER A 247 -7.75 7.50 1.81
C SER A 247 -7.67 7.75 0.30
N LEU A 248 -7.96 6.74 -0.52
CA LEU A 248 -8.07 6.93 -1.98
C LEU A 248 -9.46 7.36 -2.41
N LEU A 249 -10.49 6.90 -1.69
CA LEU A 249 -11.89 7.16 -1.96
C LEU A 249 -12.61 7.54 -0.67
N GLN A 250 -13.59 8.42 -0.79
CA GLN A 250 -14.53 8.75 0.28
C GLN A 250 -15.94 8.37 -0.18
N ILE A 251 -16.68 7.67 0.69
CA ILE A 251 -18.04 7.23 0.46
C ILE A 251 -18.97 8.07 1.31
N SER A 252 -19.91 8.76 0.68
CA SER A 252 -20.87 9.65 1.33
C SER A 252 -22.30 9.32 0.92
N ASN A 253 -23.27 9.93 1.63
CA ASN A 253 -24.69 9.89 1.29
C ASN A 253 -25.25 8.48 1.03
N VAL A 254 -24.83 7.48 1.81
CA VAL A 254 -25.28 6.09 1.64
C VAL A 254 -26.72 5.94 2.11
N ASP A 255 -27.67 5.95 1.17
CA ASP A 255 -29.08 5.70 1.42
C ASP A 255 -29.46 4.29 0.95
N VAL A 256 -29.54 3.38 1.91
CA VAL A 256 -29.94 1.98 1.67
C VAL A 256 -31.39 1.88 1.18
N LYS A 257 -32.27 2.82 1.54
CA LYS A 257 -33.69 2.78 1.15
C LYS A 257 -33.89 3.29 -0.27
N ASN A 258 -33.20 4.38 -0.62
CA ASN A 258 -33.29 5.00 -1.93
C ASN A 258 -32.23 4.51 -2.92
N THR A 259 -31.41 3.53 -2.53
CA THR A 259 -30.33 2.95 -3.34
C THR A 259 -29.39 4.02 -3.89
N GLN A 260 -29.04 5.00 -3.05
CA GLN A 260 -28.16 6.10 -3.40
C GLN A 260 -26.84 5.96 -2.65
N ILE A 261 -25.75 6.26 -3.34
CA ILE A 261 -24.41 6.34 -2.79
C ILE A 261 -23.62 7.33 -3.64
N ASP A 262 -22.84 8.18 -2.98
CA ASP A 262 -21.89 9.05 -3.65
C ASP A 262 -20.47 8.56 -3.32
N VAL A 263 -19.59 8.51 -4.32
CA VAL A 263 -18.18 8.14 -4.11
C VAL A 263 -17.30 9.21 -4.72
N SER A 264 -16.49 9.86 -3.88
CA SER A 264 -15.57 10.91 -4.27
C SER A 264 -14.12 10.50 -4.00
N ARG A 265 -13.18 11.36 -4.40
CA ARG A 265 -11.75 11.20 -4.13
C ARG A 265 -11.50 11.34 -2.62
N GLY A 266 -10.69 10.45 -2.07
CA GLY A 266 -10.22 10.55 -0.69
C GLY A 266 -9.14 11.62 -0.51
N ASN A 267 -8.61 11.72 0.71
CA ASN A 267 -7.69 12.78 1.10
C ASN A 267 -6.27 12.66 0.48
N PHE A 268 -5.94 11.56 -0.21
CA PHE A 268 -4.70 11.42 -0.98
C PHE A 268 -4.53 12.52 -2.03
N PHE A 269 -5.63 13.08 -2.54
CA PHE A 269 -5.66 14.03 -3.65
C PHE A 269 -5.80 15.50 -3.22
N ASN A 270 -5.70 15.79 -1.92
CA ASN A 270 -5.89 17.11 -1.33
C ASN A 270 -4.58 17.80 -0.96
#